data_AF-K1Z8X5-F1
#
_entry.id   AF-K1Z8X5-F1
#
_cell.length_a   1.000
_cell.length_b   1.000
_cell.length_c   1.000
_cell.angle_alpha   90.00
_cell.angle_beta   90.00
_cell.angle_gamma   90.00
#
_symmetry.space_group_name_H-M   'P 1'
#
loop_
_entity.id
_entity.type
_entity.pdbx_description
1 polymer ?
#
loop_
_entity_poly.entity_id
_entity_poly.type
_entity_poly.pdbx_seq_one_letter_code
_entity_poly.pdbx_strand_id
1 'polypeptide(L)'
;MMRKLIKNFLTKRALRQWALAPIVIVTIGLGWKYYWLAFSVPMVILINMLSPLLSRGRFVCGNTCPRGAFFDRILRHFSQGKKIPGFLKDKRFRLSVFFFVFGMFIVQASQSPFTAEHFGHIFWMMCTATTMLAIFLGLFFSRRTWCTFCPVGTFISFVGKDNHSLTIDKNLCVSCRLCEKACPLNINITKDRESGILSDNDCLKCRECVAACPKRALGSLEMREDLFLSKLAEKLDQDSAKTYSHADVWK
;
A
#
# COMPACT_ATOMS: atom_id res chain seq x y z
N MET A 1 -11.91 -16.65 -14.68
CA MET A 1 -10.84 -16.87 -13.67
C MET A 1 -10.22 -15.55 -13.14
N MET A 2 -9.58 -14.72 -13.98
CA MET A 2 -8.83 -13.53 -13.52
C MET A 2 -9.66 -12.50 -12.73
N ARG A 3 -10.91 -12.23 -13.12
CA ARG A 3 -11.84 -11.37 -12.35
C ARG A 3 -12.12 -11.89 -10.93
N LYS A 4 -12.24 -13.22 -10.76
CA LYS A 4 -12.49 -13.86 -9.46
C LYS A 4 -11.27 -13.70 -8.55
N LEU A 5 -10.06 -13.89 -9.08
CA LEU A 5 -8.81 -13.66 -8.35
C LEU A 5 -8.66 -12.21 -7.89
N ILE A 6 -8.90 -11.23 -8.78
CA ILE A 6 -8.85 -9.81 -8.43
C ILE A 6 -9.88 -9.47 -7.36
N LYS A 7 -11.13 -9.93 -7.53
CA LYS A 7 -12.19 -9.72 -6.55
C LYS A 7 -11.80 -10.31 -5.19
N ASN A 8 -11.32 -11.55 -5.16
CA ASN A 8 -10.87 -12.21 -3.94
C ASN A 8 -9.71 -11.46 -3.26
N PHE A 9 -8.73 -10.99 -4.04
CA PHE A 9 -7.62 -10.18 -3.53
C PHE A 9 -8.13 -8.89 -2.90
N LEU A 10 -9.03 -8.16 -3.58
CA LEU A 10 -9.60 -6.91 -3.08
C LEU A 10 -10.46 -7.14 -1.83
N THR A 11 -11.24 -8.22 -1.78
CA THR A 11 -12.04 -8.58 -0.58
C THR A 11 -11.14 -8.91 0.60
N LYS A 12 -10.11 -9.74 0.41
CA LYS A 12 -9.14 -10.06 1.47
C LYS A 12 -8.38 -8.81 1.94
N ARG A 13 -7.97 -7.94 1.01
CA ARG A 13 -7.35 -6.64 1.33
C ARG A 13 -8.32 -5.76 2.12
N ALA A 14 -9.59 -5.70 1.74
CA ALA A 14 -10.60 -4.94 2.45
C ALA A 14 -10.81 -5.43 3.87
N LEU A 15 -10.90 -6.74 4.07
CA LEU A 15 -11.04 -7.36 5.39
C LEU A 15 -9.85 -7.01 6.29
N ARG A 16 -8.62 -7.17 5.79
CA ARG A 16 -7.40 -6.77 6.53
C ARG A 16 -7.39 -5.28 6.86
N GLN A 17 -7.77 -4.43 5.92
CA GLN A 17 -7.81 -2.99 6.17
C GLN A 17 -8.87 -2.61 7.22
N TRP A 18 -10.05 -3.24 7.21
CA TRP A 18 -11.04 -3.03 8.27
C TRP A 18 -10.56 -3.49 9.64
N ALA A 19 -9.82 -4.59 9.72
CA ALA A 19 -9.20 -5.04 10.98
C ALA A 19 -8.09 -4.09 11.48
N LEU A 20 -7.32 -3.47 10.57
CA LEU A 20 -6.19 -2.62 10.92
C LEU A 20 -6.56 -1.15 11.17
N ALA A 21 -7.63 -0.64 10.56
CA ALA A 21 -8.03 0.76 10.69
C ALA A 21 -8.30 1.22 12.16
N PRO A 22 -8.95 0.41 13.02
CA PRO A 22 -9.17 0.76 14.43
C PRO A 22 -7.88 0.99 15.22
N ILE A 23 -6.77 0.33 14.85
CA ILE A 23 -5.48 0.48 15.54
C ILE A 23 -5.07 1.95 15.57
N VAL A 24 -5.22 2.67 14.46
CA VAL A 24 -4.85 4.09 14.37
C VAL A 24 -5.73 4.96 15.28
N ILE A 25 -7.03 4.68 15.32
CA ILE A 25 -7.98 5.40 16.16
C ILE A 25 -7.64 5.19 17.64
N VAL A 26 -7.38 3.94 18.02
CA VAL A 26 -6.99 3.55 19.38
C VAL A 26 -5.65 4.20 19.75
N THR A 27 -4.64 4.12 18.87
CA THR A 27 -3.33 4.73 19.13
C THR A 27 -3.45 6.25 19.28
N ILE A 28 -4.22 6.95 18.43
CA ILE A 28 -4.36 8.41 18.53
C ILE A 28 -5.17 8.78 19.79
N GLY A 29 -6.30 8.11 20.06
CA GLY A 29 -7.18 8.45 21.18
C GLY A 29 -6.63 8.08 22.55
N LEU A 30 -5.96 6.94 22.67
CA LEU A 30 -5.48 6.40 23.95
C LEU A 30 -3.96 6.49 24.15
N GLY A 31 -3.19 6.77 23.09
CA GLY A 31 -1.73 6.77 23.16
C GLY A 31 -1.11 7.92 23.96
N TRP A 32 -1.86 9.00 24.25
CA TRP A 32 -1.44 10.01 25.22
C TRP A 32 -1.39 9.45 26.65
N LYS A 33 -2.33 8.58 27.01
CA LYS A 33 -2.41 8.00 28.36
C LYS A 33 -1.58 6.73 28.48
N TYR A 34 -1.51 5.94 27.41
CA TYR A 34 -0.87 4.63 27.40
C TYR A 34 0.26 4.59 26.36
N TYR A 35 1.48 4.92 26.81
CA TYR A 35 2.66 5.02 25.95
C TYR A 35 2.98 3.69 25.21
N TRP A 36 2.62 2.52 25.76
CA TRP A 36 2.83 1.23 25.10
C TRP A 36 2.04 1.10 23.79
N LEU A 37 0.87 1.73 23.67
CA LEU A 37 0.09 1.75 22.42
C LEU A 37 0.81 2.56 21.34
N ALA A 38 1.59 3.56 21.74
CA ALA A 38 2.37 4.38 20.82
C ALA A 38 3.53 3.61 20.18
N PHE A 39 4.07 2.59 20.86
CA PHE A 39 5.11 1.71 20.30
C PHE A 39 4.65 0.86 19.10
N SER A 40 3.34 0.75 18.87
CA SER A 40 2.83 0.19 17.61
C SER A 40 3.28 0.99 16.38
N VAL A 41 3.53 2.29 16.52
CA VAL A 41 3.95 3.18 15.43
C VAL A 41 5.36 2.84 14.93
N PRO A 42 6.42 2.84 15.74
CA PRO A 42 7.76 2.46 15.30
C PRO A 42 7.80 1.02 14.78
N MET A 43 7.05 0.09 15.37
CA MET A 43 6.93 -1.28 14.86
C MET A 43 6.40 -1.31 13.41
N VAL A 44 5.31 -0.60 13.13
CA VAL A 44 4.78 -0.48 11.77
C VAL A 44 5.78 0.17 10.83
N ILE A 45 6.50 1.21 11.27
CA ILE A 45 7.52 1.89 10.45
C ILE A 45 8.63 0.92 10.06
N LEU A 46 9.17 0.16 11.02
CA LEU A 46 10.19 -0.85 10.76
C LEU A 46 9.72 -1.90 9.75
N ILE A 47 8.52 -2.47 9.94
CA ILE A 47 7.94 -3.43 9.00
C ILE A 47 7.81 -2.84 7.58
N ASN A 48 7.43 -1.56 7.47
CA ASN A 48 7.35 -0.88 6.18
C ASN A 48 8.74 -0.66 5.56
N MET A 49 9.75 -0.29 6.34
CA MET A 49 11.12 -0.08 5.86
C MET A 49 11.81 -1.37 5.42
N LEU A 50 11.40 -2.54 5.91
CA LEU A 50 11.87 -3.84 5.44
C LEU A 50 11.23 -4.27 4.10
N SER A 51 10.12 -3.65 3.69
CA SER A 51 9.39 -4.02 2.46
C SER A 51 10.22 -3.92 1.16
N PRO A 52 11.05 -2.88 0.93
CA PRO A 52 11.99 -2.85 -0.20
C PRO A 52 12.93 -4.05 -0.28
N LEU A 53 13.41 -4.55 0.87
CA LEU A 53 14.40 -5.64 0.93
C LEU A 53 13.83 -6.97 0.41
N LEU A 54 12.52 -7.14 0.47
CA LEU A 54 11.81 -8.31 -0.03
C LEU A 54 11.29 -8.11 -1.46
N SER A 55 11.78 -7.11 -2.20
CA SER A 55 11.29 -6.74 -3.55
C SER A 55 9.79 -6.42 -3.59
N ARG A 56 9.23 -6.03 -2.44
CA ARG A 56 7.80 -5.74 -2.30
C ARG A 56 7.48 -4.25 -2.44
N GLY A 57 8.48 -3.39 -2.65
CA GLY A 57 8.28 -1.94 -2.85
C GLY A 57 7.33 -1.36 -1.80
N ARG A 58 6.30 -0.59 -2.22
CA ARG A 58 5.28 -0.02 -1.32
C ARG A 58 4.06 -0.94 -1.06
N PHE A 59 4.21 -2.25 -1.16
CA PHE A 59 3.11 -3.20 -0.92
C PHE A 59 2.49 -3.05 0.48
N VAL A 60 3.32 -2.95 1.52
CA VAL A 60 2.87 -2.84 2.93
C VAL A 60 2.01 -1.57 3.10
N CYS A 61 2.43 -0.43 2.55
CA CYS A 61 1.70 0.84 2.57
C CYS A 61 0.26 0.75 1.99
N GLY A 62 0.07 -0.11 0.98
CA GLY A 62 -1.23 -0.33 0.33
C GLY A 62 -2.11 -1.39 1.00
N ASN A 63 -1.50 -2.38 1.66
CA ASN A 63 -2.17 -3.61 2.05
C ASN A 63 -2.26 -3.86 3.56
N THR A 64 -1.25 -3.45 4.33
CA THR A 64 -1.10 -3.80 5.75
C THR A 64 -0.72 -2.63 6.66
N CYS A 65 -0.47 -1.44 6.11
CA CYS A 65 -0.26 -0.23 6.91
C CYS A 65 -1.57 0.20 7.57
N PRO A 66 -1.66 0.26 8.92
CA PRO A 66 -2.87 0.67 9.63
C PRO A 66 -3.32 2.10 9.28
N ARG A 67 -2.37 3.05 9.19
CA ARG A 67 -2.65 4.44 8.78
C ARG A 67 -3.24 4.51 7.38
N GLY A 68 -2.70 3.71 6.47
CA GLY A 68 -3.25 3.61 5.13
C GLY A 68 -4.66 3.01 5.09
N ALA A 69 -4.89 1.97 5.89
CA ALA A 69 -6.20 1.34 6.02
C ALA A 69 -7.26 2.32 6.54
N PHE A 70 -6.91 3.13 7.55
CA PHE A 70 -7.75 4.22 8.06
C PHE A 70 -8.15 5.19 6.95
N PHE A 71 -7.22 5.63 6.12
CA PHE A 71 -7.52 6.54 4.99
C PHE A 71 -8.40 5.89 3.91
N ASP A 72 -8.15 4.64 3.55
CA ASP A 72 -8.91 3.96 2.50
C ASP A 72 -10.33 3.57 2.92
N ARG A 73 -10.54 3.25 4.21
CA ARG A 73 -11.82 2.73 4.72
C ARG A 73 -12.69 3.81 5.33
N ILE A 74 -12.11 4.75 6.07
CA ILE A 74 -12.86 5.76 6.80
C ILE A 74 -12.83 7.07 6.00
N LEU A 75 -11.63 7.64 5.76
CA LEU A 75 -11.50 8.95 5.12
C LEU A 75 -12.02 8.98 3.68
N ARG A 76 -12.10 7.83 3.00
CA ARG A 76 -12.69 7.72 1.66
C ARG A 76 -14.13 8.25 1.59
N HIS A 77 -14.92 8.12 2.66
CA HIS A 77 -16.31 8.59 2.67
C HIS A 77 -16.43 10.12 2.74
N PHE A 78 -15.39 10.79 3.25
CA PHE A 78 -15.39 12.24 3.46
C PHE A 78 -14.54 13.00 2.43
N SER A 79 -13.67 12.31 1.68
CA SER A 79 -12.75 12.92 0.72
C SER A 79 -13.46 13.35 -0.56
N GLN A 80 -13.15 14.56 -1.05
CA GLN A 80 -13.66 15.08 -2.33
C GLN A 80 -13.13 14.33 -3.56
N GLY A 81 -12.08 13.53 -3.42
CA GLY A 81 -11.52 12.74 -4.52
C GLY A 81 -10.86 13.59 -5.63
N LYS A 82 -10.47 14.84 -5.32
CA LYS A 82 -9.73 15.71 -6.24
C LYS A 82 -8.33 15.16 -6.49
N LYS A 83 -7.75 15.51 -7.64
CA LYS A 83 -6.38 15.10 -8.01
C LYS A 83 -5.36 15.73 -7.06
N ILE A 84 -4.34 14.95 -6.72
CA ILE A 84 -3.19 15.41 -5.92
C ILE A 84 -2.38 16.45 -6.72
N PRO A 85 -2.13 17.65 -6.18
CA PRO A 85 -1.27 18.66 -6.80
C PRO A 85 0.12 18.13 -7.17
N GLY A 86 0.65 18.56 -8.32
CA GLY A 86 1.94 18.09 -8.83
C GLY A 86 3.13 18.39 -7.91
N PHE A 87 3.12 19.53 -7.23
CA PHE A 87 4.22 19.93 -6.34
C PHE A 87 4.40 18.97 -5.15
N LEU A 88 3.32 18.35 -4.65
CA LEU A 88 3.39 17.37 -3.55
C LEU A 88 4.06 16.06 -3.97
N LYS A 89 4.15 15.79 -5.28
CA LYS A 89 4.84 14.62 -5.85
C LYS A 89 6.29 14.91 -6.15
N ASP A 90 6.71 16.17 -6.15
CA ASP A 90 8.06 16.56 -6.54
C ASP A 90 9.11 15.98 -5.60
N LYS A 91 10.24 15.53 -6.16
CA LYS A 91 11.31 14.87 -5.38
C LYS A 91 11.91 15.82 -4.34
N ARG A 92 12.07 17.10 -4.66
CA ARG A 92 12.66 18.09 -3.73
C ARG A 92 11.72 18.35 -2.57
N PHE A 93 10.43 18.51 -2.84
CA PHE A 93 9.42 18.67 -1.80
C PHE A 93 9.36 17.46 -0.87
N ARG A 94 9.31 16.24 -1.44
CA ARG A 94 9.31 14.99 -0.66
C ARG A 94 10.54 14.84 0.23
N LEU A 95 11.70 15.20 -0.30
CA LEU A 95 12.96 15.11 0.42
C LEU A 95 13.07 16.18 1.52
N SER A 96 12.56 17.38 1.26
CA SER A 96 12.43 18.44 2.27
C SER A 96 11.55 18.00 3.45
N VAL A 97 10.37 17.44 3.19
CA VAL A 97 9.49 16.90 4.24
C VAL A 97 10.15 15.73 4.98
N PHE A 98 10.87 14.87 4.26
CA PHE A 98 11.62 13.76 4.87
C PHE A 98 12.63 14.28 5.90
N PHE A 99 13.53 15.18 5.49
CA PHE A 99 14.54 15.74 6.39
C PHE A 99 13.93 16.58 7.52
N PHE A 100 12.83 17.29 7.25
CA PHE A 100 12.13 18.04 8.29
C PHE A 100 11.57 17.13 9.39
N VAL A 101 10.82 16.08 9.02
CA VAL A 101 10.20 15.17 10.01
C VAL A 101 11.26 14.33 10.73
N PHE A 102 12.26 13.81 10.01
CA PHE A 102 13.34 13.05 10.64
C PHE A 102 14.25 13.94 11.50
N GLY A 103 14.53 15.17 11.06
CA GLY A 103 15.29 16.15 11.85
C GLY A 103 14.57 16.51 13.15
N MET A 104 13.26 16.77 13.09
CA MET A 104 12.45 17.00 14.29
C MET A 104 12.46 15.78 15.22
N PHE A 105 12.36 14.56 14.66
CA PHE A 105 12.46 13.33 15.44
C PHE A 105 13.82 13.21 16.14
N ILE A 106 14.94 13.48 15.45
CA ILE A 106 16.29 13.43 16.02
C ILE A 106 16.44 14.44 17.17
N VAL A 107 15.98 15.68 16.97
CA VAL A 107 16.05 16.73 18.00
C VAL A 107 15.21 16.38 19.23
N GLN A 108 14.01 15.83 19.04
CA GLN A 108 13.16 15.40 20.16
C GLN A 108 13.75 14.16 20.87
N ALA A 109 14.34 13.24 20.11
CA ALA A 109 14.97 12.04 20.64
C ALA A 109 16.28 12.32 21.38
N SER A 110 17.00 13.40 21.06
CA SER A 110 18.23 13.79 21.75
C SER A 110 17.99 14.51 23.08
N GLN A 111 16.75 14.93 23.36
CA GLN A 111 16.40 15.56 24.63
C GLN A 111 16.23 14.49 25.71
N SER A 112 16.92 14.65 26.84
CA SER A 112 16.77 13.83 28.03
C SER A 112 15.41 14.09 28.70
N PRO A 113 14.74 13.08 29.29
CA PRO A 113 15.27 11.75 29.64
C PRO A 113 15.01 10.66 28.57
N PHE A 114 15.98 9.74 28.41
CA PHE A 114 15.88 8.56 27.54
C PHE A 114 14.98 7.45 28.14
N THR A 115 13.76 7.78 28.54
CA THR A 115 12.79 6.82 29.08
C THR A 115 11.89 6.27 27.98
N ALA A 116 11.40 5.03 28.15
CA ALA A 116 10.46 4.43 27.20
C ALA A 116 9.17 5.26 27.06
N GLU A 117 8.75 5.93 28.12
CA GLU A 117 7.61 6.84 28.12
C GLU A 117 7.85 8.03 27.19
N HIS A 118 8.99 8.72 27.33
CA HIS A 118 9.36 9.85 26.47
C HIS A 118 9.35 9.48 24.99
N PHE A 119 9.97 8.36 24.62
CA PHE A 119 9.95 7.85 23.25
C PHE A 119 8.53 7.53 22.77
N GLY A 120 7.72 6.87 23.60
CA GLY A 120 6.32 6.59 23.29
C GLY A 120 5.53 7.87 22.98
N HIS A 121 5.69 8.91 23.80
CA HIS A 121 5.04 10.20 23.59
C HIS A 121 5.50 10.91 22.31
N ILE A 122 6.80 10.86 21.97
CA ILE A 122 7.31 11.43 20.71
C ILE A 122 6.63 10.76 19.52
N PHE A 123 6.61 9.41 19.47
CA PHE A 123 5.98 8.69 18.36
C PHE A 123 4.48 8.94 18.29
N TRP A 124 3.79 9.02 19.44
CA TRP A 124 2.38 9.37 19.48
C TRP A 124 2.13 10.78 18.95
N MET A 125 2.85 11.79 19.44
CA MET A 125 2.69 13.19 19.03
C MET A 125 2.95 13.35 17.53
N MET A 126 4.05 12.78 17.02
CA MET A 126 4.37 12.79 15.59
C MET A 126 3.29 12.08 14.77
N CYS A 127 2.79 10.93 15.24
CA CYS A 127 1.73 10.19 14.57
C CYS A 127 0.43 10.99 14.51
N THR A 128 0.02 11.59 15.63
CA THR A 128 -1.18 12.41 15.75
C THR A 128 -1.09 13.66 14.88
N ALA A 129 -0.01 14.44 14.99
CA ALA A 129 0.19 15.66 14.20
C ALA A 129 0.18 15.37 12.68
N THR A 130 0.94 14.35 12.25
CA THR A 130 0.96 13.98 10.82
C THR A 130 -0.37 13.39 10.34
N THR A 131 -1.14 12.72 11.21
CA THR A 131 -2.47 12.21 10.87
C THR A 131 -3.51 13.31 10.79
N MET A 132 -3.46 14.31 11.68
CA MET A 132 -4.30 15.51 11.58
C MET A 132 -4.07 16.24 10.27
N LEU A 133 -2.81 16.48 9.90
CA LEU A 133 -2.44 17.05 8.60
C LEU A 133 -2.91 16.17 7.42
N ALA A 134 -2.79 14.86 7.54
CA ALA A 134 -3.25 13.94 6.51
C ALA A 134 -4.77 13.93 6.33
N ILE A 135 -5.54 14.02 7.43
CA ILE A 135 -7.00 14.16 7.40
C ILE A 135 -7.36 15.47 6.71
N PHE A 136 -6.76 16.59 7.15
CA PHE A 136 -6.96 17.90 6.52
C PHE A 136 -6.73 17.82 5.00
N LEU A 137 -5.54 17.38 4.56
CA LEU A 137 -5.23 17.25 3.13
C LEU A 137 -6.15 16.25 2.41
N GLY A 138 -6.57 15.18 3.08
CA GLY A 138 -7.43 14.15 2.49
C GLY A 138 -8.88 14.60 2.29
N LEU A 139 -9.37 15.53 3.11
CA LEU A 139 -10.68 16.17 2.93
C LEU A 139 -10.69 17.07 1.68
N PHE A 140 -9.66 17.90 1.49
CA PHE A 140 -9.56 18.83 0.35
C PHE A 140 -9.13 18.16 -0.97
N PHE A 141 -8.24 17.17 -0.92
CA PHE A 141 -7.69 16.50 -2.10
C PHE A 141 -8.14 15.03 -2.18
N SER A 142 -7.18 14.11 -2.34
CA SER A 142 -7.41 12.67 -2.32
C SER A 142 -7.16 12.12 -0.92
N ARG A 143 -7.94 11.10 -0.54
CA ARG A 143 -7.76 10.31 0.70
C ARG A 143 -6.32 9.87 0.99
N ARG A 144 -5.44 9.74 -0.01
CA ARG A 144 -4.05 9.27 0.14
C ARG A 144 -3.01 10.35 -0.16
N THR A 145 -3.37 11.63 -0.13
CA THR A 145 -2.47 12.76 -0.41
C THR A 145 -1.22 12.75 0.48
N TRP A 146 -1.37 12.53 1.79
CA TRP A 146 -0.23 12.40 2.71
C TRP A 146 0.72 11.25 2.35
N CYS A 147 0.20 10.13 1.85
CA CYS A 147 1.00 8.97 1.50
C CYS A 147 1.95 9.25 0.32
N THR A 148 1.71 10.29 -0.48
CA THR A 148 2.59 10.69 -1.60
C THR A 148 3.95 11.20 -1.11
N PHE A 149 3.97 11.99 -0.04
CA PHE A 149 5.19 12.63 0.48
C PHE A 149 5.54 12.23 1.92
N CYS A 150 4.81 11.25 2.47
CA CYS A 150 5.12 10.61 3.75
C CYS A 150 6.59 10.17 3.82
N PRO A 151 7.31 10.45 4.93
CA PRO A 151 8.73 10.17 5.07
C PRO A 151 9.08 8.69 4.86
N VAL A 152 8.31 7.78 5.46
CA VAL A 152 8.47 6.32 5.28
C VAL A 152 8.25 5.91 3.82
N GLY A 153 7.27 6.53 3.17
CA GLY A 153 6.96 6.32 1.76
C GLY A 153 8.09 6.75 0.83
N THR A 154 8.60 7.95 1.05
CA THR A 154 9.74 8.51 0.31
C THR A 154 10.98 7.64 0.47
N PHE A 155 11.26 7.14 1.67
CA PHE A 155 12.36 6.21 1.92
C PHE A 155 12.21 4.92 1.10
N ILE A 156 11.04 4.27 1.17
CA ILE A 156 10.77 3.02 0.44
C ILE A 156 10.86 3.20 -1.07
N SER A 157 10.34 4.32 -1.61
CA SER A 157 10.42 4.62 -3.05
C SER A 157 11.83 4.92 -3.53
N PHE A 158 12.70 5.42 -2.65
CA PHE A 158 14.09 5.70 -2.94
C PHE A 158 14.94 4.42 -2.90
N VAL A 159 14.73 3.57 -1.89
CA VAL A 159 15.47 2.31 -1.71
C VAL A 159 14.98 1.20 -2.65
N GLY A 160 13.67 1.09 -2.85
CA GLY A 160 13.04 0.03 -3.62
C GLY A 160 13.05 0.27 -5.13
N LYS A 161 14.23 0.23 -5.75
CA LYS A 161 14.42 0.33 -7.21
C LYS A 161 13.82 -0.91 -7.92
N ASP A 162 13.25 -0.72 -9.11
CA ASP A 162 12.82 -1.76 -10.08
C ASP A 162 11.72 -2.74 -9.65
N ASN A 163 10.83 -2.31 -8.75
CA ASN A 163 9.71 -3.12 -8.25
C ASN A 163 8.46 -3.06 -9.15
N HIS A 164 8.61 -3.39 -10.43
CA HIS A 164 7.55 -3.34 -11.43
C HIS A 164 6.47 -4.39 -11.16
N SER A 165 5.30 -3.97 -10.68
CA SER A 165 4.20 -4.89 -10.37
C SER A 165 3.10 -4.91 -11.42
N LEU A 166 3.07 -3.95 -12.36
CA LEU A 166 1.95 -3.70 -13.25
C LEU A 166 2.40 -3.70 -14.71
N THR A 167 1.84 -4.61 -15.49
CA THR A 167 2.01 -4.68 -16.95
C THR A 167 0.82 -4.03 -17.65
N ILE A 168 1.07 -3.49 -18.84
CA ILE A 168 0.12 -2.77 -19.66
C ILE A 168 0.18 -3.36 -21.08
N ASP A 169 -0.93 -3.91 -21.53
CA ASP A 169 -1.10 -4.35 -22.91
C ASP A 169 -1.43 -3.14 -23.80
N LYS A 170 -0.47 -2.75 -24.65
CA LYS A 170 -0.60 -1.63 -25.57
C LYS A 170 -1.76 -1.80 -26.56
N ASN A 171 -2.09 -3.02 -26.95
CA ASN A 171 -3.12 -3.30 -27.95
C ASN A 171 -4.53 -3.21 -27.35
N LEU A 172 -4.68 -3.62 -26.08
CA LEU A 172 -5.96 -3.54 -25.38
C LEU A 172 -6.22 -2.18 -24.72
N CYS A 173 -5.15 -1.45 -24.37
CA CYS A 173 -5.28 -0.15 -23.72
C CYS A 173 -5.85 0.88 -24.70
N VAL A 174 -6.89 1.62 -24.29
CA VAL A 174 -7.48 2.72 -25.07
C VAL A 174 -7.22 4.09 -24.45
N SER A 175 -6.28 4.18 -23.50
CA SER A 175 -5.90 5.42 -22.80
C SER A 175 -7.07 6.19 -22.16
N CYS A 176 -8.13 5.50 -21.71
CA CYS A 176 -9.31 6.12 -21.09
C CYS A 176 -9.08 6.72 -19.68
N ARG A 177 -7.89 6.52 -19.08
CA ARG A 177 -7.47 7.02 -17.75
C ARG A 177 -8.36 6.63 -16.54
N LEU A 178 -9.30 5.70 -16.69
CA LEU A 178 -10.11 5.19 -15.58
C LEU A 178 -9.25 4.52 -14.48
N CYS A 179 -8.15 3.88 -14.87
CA CYS A 179 -7.18 3.29 -13.94
C CYS A 179 -6.50 4.34 -13.03
N GLU A 180 -6.25 5.54 -13.55
CA GLU A 180 -5.62 6.66 -12.81
C GLU A 180 -6.59 7.27 -11.81
N LYS A 181 -7.90 7.33 -12.17
CA LYS A 181 -8.98 7.74 -11.26
C LYS A 181 -9.19 6.73 -10.14
N ALA A 182 -9.08 5.43 -10.44
CA ALA A 182 -9.14 4.37 -9.44
C ALA A 182 -7.89 4.33 -8.54
N CYS A 183 -6.74 4.81 -9.02
CA CYS A 183 -5.50 4.78 -8.25
C CYS A 183 -5.57 5.73 -7.03
N PRO A 184 -5.41 5.23 -5.79
CA PRO A 184 -5.40 6.07 -4.59
C PRO A 184 -4.38 7.22 -4.63
N LEU A 185 -3.23 7.00 -5.28
CA LEU A 185 -2.15 7.99 -5.39
C LEU A 185 -2.20 8.83 -6.68
N ASN A 186 -3.24 8.64 -7.51
CA ASN A 186 -3.37 9.29 -8.81
C ASN A 186 -2.10 9.18 -9.67
N ILE A 187 -1.52 7.97 -9.74
CA ILE A 187 -0.37 7.68 -10.61
C ILE A 187 -0.81 7.77 -12.08
N ASN A 188 0.03 8.36 -12.92
CA ASN A 188 -0.21 8.45 -14.36
C ASN A 188 0.20 7.13 -15.05
N ILE A 189 -0.72 6.16 -15.02
CA ILE A 189 -0.49 4.81 -15.55
C ILE A 189 -0.42 4.83 -17.08
N THR A 190 -1.18 5.71 -17.75
CA THR A 190 -1.25 5.73 -19.22
C THR A 190 0.02 6.25 -19.88
N LYS A 191 0.85 7.01 -19.15
CA LYS A 191 2.18 7.45 -19.61
C LYS A 191 3.10 6.29 -19.98
N ASP A 192 3.01 5.18 -19.23
CA ASP A 192 3.86 4.00 -19.41
C ASP A 192 3.23 2.93 -20.34
N ARG A 193 2.24 3.34 -21.16
CA ARG A 193 1.60 2.44 -22.13
C ARG A 193 2.61 1.88 -23.13
N GLU A 194 3.54 2.70 -23.60
CA GLU A 194 4.52 2.31 -24.62
C GLU A 194 5.59 1.37 -24.09
N SER A 195 6.05 1.57 -22.85
CA SER A 195 6.97 0.63 -22.19
C SER A 195 6.32 -0.69 -21.83
N GLY A 196 4.97 -0.73 -21.75
CA GLY A 196 4.21 -1.91 -21.34
C GLY A 196 4.36 -2.27 -19.86
N ILE A 197 5.11 -1.48 -19.08
CA ILE A 197 5.42 -1.73 -17.67
C ILE A 197 5.40 -0.41 -16.92
N LEU A 198 4.66 -0.36 -15.81
CA LEU A 198 4.62 0.80 -14.93
C LEU A 198 5.97 1.00 -14.21
N SER A 199 6.60 2.15 -14.44
CA SER A 199 7.90 2.55 -13.89
C SER A 199 7.81 3.32 -12.57
N ASP A 200 6.60 3.61 -12.10
CA ASP A 200 6.36 4.43 -10.92
C ASP A 200 6.58 3.68 -9.59
N ASN A 201 7.63 4.07 -8.86
CA ASN A 201 8.01 3.49 -7.56
C ASN A 201 7.00 3.78 -6.43
N ASP A 202 6.04 4.69 -6.64
CA ASP A 202 4.99 4.97 -5.66
C ASP A 202 3.83 3.97 -5.75
N CYS A 203 3.83 3.05 -6.72
CA CYS A 203 2.80 2.02 -6.84
C CYS A 203 2.63 1.22 -5.53
N LEU A 204 1.44 1.32 -4.92
CA LEU A 204 1.07 0.58 -3.71
C LEU A 204 0.81 -0.92 -3.94
N LYS A 205 0.94 -1.41 -5.18
CA LYS A 205 0.61 -2.78 -5.59
C LYS A 205 -0.78 -3.24 -5.13
N CYS A 206 -1.74 -2.31 -5.14
CA CYS A 206 -3.07 -2.48 -4.54
C CYS A 206 -4.14 -3.08 -5.47
N ARG A 207 -3.83 -3.15 -6.77
CA ARG A 207 -4.63 -3.77 -7.84
C ARG A 207 -6.02 -3.11 -8.11
N GLU A 208 -6.31 -1.94 -7.53
CA GLU A 208 -7.53 -1.16 -7.82
C GLU A 208 -7.61 -0.77 -9.31
N CYS A 209 -6.48 -0.39 -9.91
CA CYS A 209 -6.40 -0.04 -11.33
C CYS A 209 -6.75 -1.22 -12.26
N VAL A 210 -6.28 -2.43 -11.92
CA VAL A 210 -6.57 -3.65 -12.68
C VAL A 210 -8.07 -3.97 -12.64
N ALA A 211 -8.69 -3.85 -11.46
CA ALA A 211 -10.13 -4.07 -11.29
C ALA A 211 -10.98 -3.04 -12.04
N ALA A 212 -10.54 -1.79 -12.11
CA ALA A 212 -11.26 -0.70 -12.76
C ALA A 212 -11.14 -0.70 -14.29
N CYS A 213 -10.19 -1.44 -14.88
CA CYS A 213 -9.96 -1.43 -16.32
C CYS A 213 -11.05 -2.20 -17.08
N PRO A 214 -11.89 -1.54 -17.91
CA PRO A 214 -12.96 -2.23 -18.63
C PRO A 214 -12.44 -3.15 -19.75
N LYS A 215 -11.34 -2.75 -20.41
CA LYS A 215 -10.68 -3.48 -21.49
C LYS A 215 -9.70 -4.56 -21.00
N ARG A 216 -9.49 -4.66 -19.68
CA ARG A 216 -8.56 -5.62 -19.05
C ARG A 216 -7.13 -5.54 -19.62
N ALA A 217 -6.71 -4.34 -19.99
CA ALA A 217 -5.37 -4.08 -20.52
C ALA A 217 -4.27 -4.08 -19.45
N LEU A 218 -4.62 -4.22 -18.17
CA LEU A 218 -3.68 -4.18 -17.05
C LEU A 218 -3.54 -5.56 -16.43
N GLY A 219 -2.30 -5.98 -16.15
CA GLY A 219 -1.96 -7.22 -15.46
C GLY A 219 -1.04 -6.97 -14.27
N SER A 220 -1.06 -7.86 -13.27
CA SER A 220 -0.09 -7.83 -12.18
C SER A 220 0.73 -9.12 -12.17
N LEU A 221 2.07 -9.00 -12.22
CA LEU A 221 3.00 -10.13 -12.37
C LEU A 221 2.86 -11.17 -11.25
N GLU A 222 2.76 -10.73 -9.99
CA GLU A 222 2.52 -11.60 -8.82
C GLU A 222 1.26 -12.46 -8.97
N MET A 223 0.22 -11.94 -9.62
CA MET A 223 -1.04 -12.67 -9.81
C MET A 223 -0.97 -13.67 -10.98
N ARG A 224 0.02 -13.54 -11.86
CA ARG A 224 0.32 -14.53 -12.91
C ARG A 224 1.01 -15.75 -12.30
N GLU A 225 1.86 -15.53 -11.31
CA GLU A 225 2.49 -16.58 -10.50
C GLU A 225 1.46 -17.32 -9.63
N ASP A 226 0.61 -16.59 -8.89
CA ASP A 226 -0.51 -17.19 -8.14
C ASP A 226 -1.44 -18.03 -9.05
N LEU A 227 -1.71 -17.53 -10.26
CA LEU A 227 -2.53 -18.23 -11.26
C LEU A 227 -1.81 -19.48 -11.78
N PHE A 228 -0.51 -19.39 -12.05
CA PHE A 228 0.31 -20.53 -12.49
C PHE A 228 0.35 -21.62 -11.41
N LEU A 229 0.60 -21.25 -10.15
CA LEU A 229 0.60 -22.18 -9.02
C LEU A 229 -0.78 -22.79 -8.78
N SER A 230 -1.87 -22.02 -8.91
CA SER A 230 -3.23 -22.57 -8.80
C SER A 230 -3.55 -23.58 -9.89
N LYS A 231 -3.08 -23.33 -11.13
CA LYS A 231 -3.24 -24.27 -12.25
C LYS A 231 -2.35 -25.49 -12.10
N LEU A 232 -1.14 -25.31 -11.57
CA LEU A 232 -0.25 -26.41 -11.25
C LEU A 232 -0.85 -27.29 -10.15
N ALA A 233 -1.39 -26.69 -9.09
CA ALA A 233 -2.08 -27.40 -8.02
C ALA A 233 -3.34 -28.13 -8.53
N GLU A 234 -4.17 -27.49 -9.37
CA GLU A 234 -5.35 -28.13 -9.99
C GLU A 234 -4.95 -29.28 -10.92
N LYS A 235 -3.85 -29.12 -11.67
CA LYS A 235 -3.31 -30.19 -12.53
C LYS A 235 -2.73 -31.34 -11.71
N LEU A 236 -2.02 -31.05 -10.62
CA LEU A 236 -1.50 -32.05 -9.70
C LEU A 236 -2.62 -32.80 -8.99
N ASP A 237 -3.68 -32.11 -8.56
CA ASP A 237 -4.87 -32.70 -7.92
C ASP A 237 -5.64 -33.60 -8.89
N GLN A 238 -5.78 -33.20 -10.16
CA GLN A 238 -6.36 -34.04 -11.23
C GLN A 238 -5.51 -35.28 -11.56
N ASP A 239 -4.18 -35.16 -11.54
CA ASP A 239 -3.27 -36.28 -11.76
C ASP A 239 -3.19 -37.22 -10.54
N SER A 240 -3.35 -36.71 -9.31
CA SER A 240 -3.46 -37.52 -8.07
C SER A 240 -4.87 -38.07 -7.81
N ALA A 241 -5.91 -37.49 -8.40
CA ALA A 241 -7.26 -38.08 -8.40
C ALA A 241 -7.39 -39.27 -9.37
N LYS A 242 -6.40 -39.49 -10.25
CA LYS A 242 -6.32 -40.66 -11.15
C LYS A 242 -5.65 -41.88 -10.50
N THR A 243 -5.26 -41.84 -9.23
CA THR A 243 -4.61 -42.98 -8.57
C THR A 243 -5.67 -43.98 -8.06
N TYR A 244 -6.01 -44.90 -8.96
CA TYR A 244 -6.69 -46.21 -8.83
C TYR A 244 -8.00 -46.32 -8.04
N SER A 245 -9.01 -46.95 -8.67
CA SER A 245 -10.12 -47.52 -7.93
C SER A 245 -9.60 -48.70 -7.10
N HIS A 246 -10.15 -48.89 -5.90
CA HIS A 246 -9.80 -50.00 -4.99
C HIS A 246 -9.94 -51.40 -5.64
N ALA A 247 -10.60 -51.51 -6.80
CA ALA A 247 -10.77 -52.74 -7.57
C ALA A 247 -9.61 -53.04 -8.53
N ASP A 248 -8.78 -52.06 -8.88
CA ASP A 248 -7.68 -52.23 -9.84
C ASP A 248 -6.35 -52.64 -9.18
N VAL A 249 -6.29 -52.64 -7.84
CA VAL A 249 -5.09 -53.00 -7.07
C VAL A 249 -4.98 -54.52 -6.81
N TRP A 250 -6.05 -55.29 -7.03
CA TRP A 250 -6.10 -56.74 -6.74
C TRP A 250 -6.52 -57.61 -7.94
N LYS A 251 -6.16 -57.21 -9.17
CA LYS A 251 -6.07 -58.09 -10.34
C LYS A 251 -4.64 -58.08 -10.86
#